data_AF-A0A7L4NGR9-F1
#
_entry.id   AF-A0A7L4NGR9-F1
#
_cell.length_a   1.000
_cell.length_b   1.000
_cell.length_c   1.000
_cell.angle_alpha   90.00
_cell.angle_beta   90.00
_cell.angle_gamma   90.00
#
_symmetry.space_group_name_H-M   'P 1'
#
loop_
_entity.id
_entity.type
_entity.pdbx_description
1 polymer ?
#
loop_
_entity_poly.entity_id
_entity_poly.type
_entity_poly.pdbx_seq_one_letter_code
_entity_poly.pdbx_strand_id
1 'polypeptide(L)'
;GARRGALLTDNNLLSYYFEDGKTLYEVFQRGLNISGNGSCLGYRKPNQPYQWLTYKQVLDRAQYLGSGLLQKGCKPSSHIICPIFSLQWIISEYACYTYSMVAVPLYDTLGPEAIVYIVNQADINIVICDKPEKAQILLENCEQGKTPCLKIIVLMDLFDKELKDRGAKVGVEILALQEVE
;
A
#
# COMPACT_ATOMS: atom_id res chain seq x y z
N GLY A 1 -15.72 26.22 -14.30
CA GLY A 1 -16.70 25.43 -15.05
C GLY A 1 -16.56 23.98 -14.68
N ALA A 2 -17.61 23.34 -14.18
CA ALA A 2 -17.60 21.90 -13.91
C ALA A 2 -17.66 21.16 -15.24
N ARG A 3 -16.68 20.28 -15.51
CA ARG A 3 -16.68 19.44 -16.71
C ARG A 3 -17.69 18.30 -16.50
N ARG A 4 -18.68 18.18 -17.38
CA ARG A 4 -19.62 17.04 -17.41
C ARG A 4 -18.93 15.89 -18.16
N GLY A 5 -18.91 14.70 -17.55
CA GLY A 5 -18.36 13.50 -18.19
C GLY A 5 -19.18 13.10 -19.42
N ALA A 6 -18.52 12.69 -20.51
CA ALA A 6 -19.17 12.29 -21.77
C ALA A 6 -20.10 11.07 -21.64
N LEU A 7 -20.03 10.35 -20.52
CA LEU A 7 -20.80 9.14 -20.23
C LEU A 7 -22.14 9.44 -19.54
N LEU A 8 -22.41 10.69 -19.15
CA LEU A 8 -23.66 11.07 -18.49
C LEU A 8 -24.77 11.32 -19.51
N THR A 9 -25.71 10.39 -19.60
CA THR A 9 -26.90 10.49 -20.47
C THR A 9 -27.96 11.45 -19.95
N ASP A 10 -27.96 11.74 -18.65
CA ASP A 10 -28.88 12.66 -17.99
C ASP A 10 -28.14 13.60 -17.00
N ASN A 11 -28.90 14.33 -16.18
CA ASN A 11 -28.36 15.26 -15.18
C ASN A 11 -28.11 14.60 -13.81
N ASN A 12 -28.27 13.28 -13.69
CA ASN A 12 -28.02 12.58 -12.44
C ASN A 12 -26.53 12.31 -12.25
N LEU A 13 -26.07 12.27 -11.00
CA LEU A 13 -24.71 11.88 -10.69
C LEU A 13 -24.55 10.36 -10.87
N LEU A 14 -23.53 9.94 -11.62
CA LEU A 14 -23.19 8.52 -11.74
C LEU A 14 -22.50 8.06 -10.45
N SER A 15 -23.16 7.22 -9.66
CA SER A 15 -22.58 6.68 -8.41
C SER A 15 -21.62 5.50 -8.65
N TYR A 16 -21.88 4.69 -9.67
CA TYR A 16 -21.05 3.56 -10.08
C TYR A 16 -21.29 3.25 -11.56
N TYR A 17 -20.31 2.67 -12.24
CA TYR A 17 -20.43 2.32 -13.66
C TYR A 17 -20.99 0.89 -13.86
N PHE A 18 -20.69 -0.02 -12.94
CA PHE A 18 -21.14 -1.42 -12.97
C PHE A 18 -21.81 -1.80 -11.65
N GLU A 19 -22.91 -2.56 -11.72
CA GLU A 19 -23.65 -3.02 -10.53
C GLU A 19 -22.81 -3.90 -9.61
N ASP A 20 -21.88 -4.66 -10.17
CA ASP A 20 -20.92 -5.53 -9.47
C ASP A 20 -19.56 -4.85 -9.24
N GLY A 21 -19.52 -3.52 -9.23
CA GLY A 21 -18.28 -2.72 -9.10
C GLY A 21 -18.52 -1.39 -8.40
N LYS A 22 -19.02 -1.44 -7.16
CA LYS A 22 -19.34 -0.26 -6.34
C LYS A 22 -18.19 0.13 -5.41
N THR A 23 -17.26 -0.78 -5.15
CA THR A 23 -16.02 -0.55 -4.40
C THR A 23 -14.79 -0.90 -5.24
N LEU A 24 -13.61 -0.40 -4.87
CA LEU A 24 -12.35 -0.78 -5.55
C LEU A 24 -12.06 -2.28 -5.45
N TYR A 25 -12.47 -2.91 -4.35
CA TYR A 25 -12.40 -4.36 -4.18
C TYR A 25 -13.30 -5.11 -5.18
N GLU A 26 -14.55 -4.67 -5.34
CA GLU A 26 -15.48 -5.26 -6.32
C GLU A 26 -15.05 -4.99 -7.76
N VAL A 27 -14.52 -3.81 -8.07
CA VAL A 27 -13.94 -3.50 -9.39
C VAL A 27 -12.79 -4.47 -9.72
N PHE A 28 -11.94 -4.79 -8.74
CA PHE A 28 -10.86 -5.77 -8.95
C PHE A 28 -11.40 -7.19 -9.17
N GLN A 29 -12.37 -7.62 -8.37
CA GLN A 29 -13.03 -8.92 -8.54
C GLN A 29 -13.75 -9.04 -9.89
N ARG A 30 -14.40 -7.97 -10.34
CA ARG A 30 -14.99 -7.89 -11.67
C ARG A 30 -13.91 -8.09 -12.74
N GLY A 31 -12.77 -7.43 -12.62
CA GLY A 31 -11.60 -7.61 -13.50
C GLY A 31 -11.12 -9.07 -13.56
N LEU A 32 -11.04 -9.75 -12.42
CA LEU A 32 -10.73 -11.18 -12.33
C LEU A 32 -11.74 -12.04 -13.10
N ASN A 33 -13.03 -11.77 -12.89
CA ASN A 33 -14.12 -12.55 -13.50
C ASN A 33 -14.18 -12.37 -15.02
N ILE A 34 -14.18 -11.12 -15.51
CA ILE A 34 -14.33 -10.83 -16.94
C ILE A 34 -13.09 -11.22 -17.76
N SER A 35 -11.90 -11.19 -17.13
CA SER A 35 -10.65 -11.56 -17.81
C SER A 35 -10.41 -13.07 -17.86
N GLY A 36 -11.19 -13.87 -17.11
CA GLY A 36 -10.93 -15.30 -16.95
C GLY A 36 -9.58 -15.58 -16.29
N ASN A 37 -9.21 -14.79 -15.27
CA ASN A 37 -7.89 -14.84 -14.63
C ASN A 37 -6.71 -14.51 -15.57
N GLY A 38 -6.89 -13.52 -16.46
CA GLY A 38 -5.85 -13.06 -17.36
C GLY A 38 -4.71 -12.27 -16.69
N SER A 39 -3.82 -11.69 -17.50
CA SER A 39 -2.74 -10.82 -17.02
C SER A 39 -3.27 -9.56 -16.32
N CYS A 40 -2.72 -9.26 -15.15
CA CYS A 40 -3.13 -8.15 -14.28
C CYS A 40 -1.99 -7.14 -14.09
N LEU A 41 -0.89 -7.53 -13.46
CA LEU A 41 0.25 -6.64 -13.18
C LEU A 41 1.49 -7.08 -13.93
N GLY A 42 2.00 -6.20 -14.78
CA GLY A 42 3.22 -6.40 -15.56
C GLY A 42 4.43 -5.79 -14.87
N TYR A 43 5.54 -6.53 -14.82
CA TYR A 43 6.83 -6.01 -14.39
C TYR A 43 7.93 -6.50 -15.33
N ARG A 44 9.05 -5.77 -15.39
CA ARG A 44 10.21 -6.18 -16.17
C ARG A 44 11.50 -5.80 -15.46
N LYS A 45 12.49 -6.65 -15.58
CA LYS A 45 13.88 -6.27 -15.26
C LYS A 45 14.46 -5.46 -16.43
N PRO A 46 15.48 -4.63 -16.22
CA PRO A 46 16.18 -3.95 -17.30
C PRO A 46 16.56 -4.95 -18.40
N ASN A 47 16.24 -4.60 -19.65
CA ASN A 47 16.53 -5.40 -20.85
C ASN A 47 15.91 -6.82 -20.88
N GLN A 48 14.86 -7.09 -20.10
CA GLN A 48 14.12 -8.36 -20.14
C GLN A 48 12.66 -8.14 -20.60
N PRO A 49 12.00 -9.18 -21.16
CA PRO A 49 10.58 -9.11 -21.50
C PRO A 49 9.71 -8.90 -20.25
N TYR A 50 8.50 -8.37 -20.45
CA TYR A 50 7.52 -8.26 -19.39
C TYR A 50 7.12 -9.64 -18.87
N GLN A 51 7.11 -9.75 -17.55
CA GLN A 51 6.47 -10.83 -16.81
C GLN A 51 5.17 -10.30 -16.24
N TRP A 52 4.18 -11.18 -16.13
CA TRP A 52 2.82 -10.81 -15.70
C TRP A 52 2.38 -11.66 -14.53
N LEU A 53 1.77 -11.02 -13.55
CA LEU A 53 0.95 -11.68 -12.54
C LEU A 53 -0.48 -11.76 -13.04
N THR A 54 -1.14 -12.90 -12.82
CA THR A 54 -2.57 -13.05 -13.09
C THR A 54 -3.40 -12.31 -12.04
N TYR A 55 -4.68 -12.03 -12.34
CA TYR A 55 -5.58 -11.42 -11.37
C TYR A 55 -5.68 -12.22 -10.07
N LYS A 56 -5.71 -13.56 -10.15
CA LYS A 56 -5.77 -14.44 -8.97
C LYS A 56 -4.50 -14.35 -8.15
N GLN A 57 -3.32 -14.34 -8.77
CA GLN A 57 -2.05 -14.17 -8.05
C GLN A 57 -2.00 -12.83 -7.30
N VAL A 58 -2.47 -11.75 -7.93
CA VAL A 58 -2.52 -10.42 -7.29
C VAL A 58 -3.52 -10.41 -6.15
N LEU A 59 -4.71 -11.01 -6.34
CA LEU A 59 -5.73 -11.13 -5.30
C LEU A 59 -5.23 -11.91 -4.09
N ASP A 60 -4.61 -13.08 -4.32
CA ASP A 60 -4.12 -13.95 -3.26
C ASP A 60 -3.06 -13.22 -2.42
N ARG A 61 -2.11 -12.56 -3.08
CA ARG A 61 -1.08 -11.78 -2.38
C ARG A 61 -1.67 -10.61 -1.60
N ALA A 62 -2.66 -9.90 -2.16
CA ALA A 62 -3.37 -8.84 -1.44
C ALA A 62 -4.13 -9.38 -0.22
N GLN A 63 -4.73 -10.57 -0.33
CA GLN A 63 -5.42 -11.24 0.77
C GLN A 63 -4.47 -11.68 1.88
N TYR A 64 -3.31 -12.24 1.52
CA TYR A 64 -2.27 -12.65 2.47
C TYR A 64 -1.70 -11.45 3.22
N LEU A 65 -1.20 -10.45 2.47
CA LEU A 65 -0.66 -9.22 3.06
C LEU A 65 -1.69 -8.52 3.95
N GLY A 66 -2.94 -8.38 3.47
CA GLY A 66 -3.98 -7.72 4.25
C GLY A 66 -4.36 -8.49 5.52
N SER A 67 -4.34 -9.82 5.49
CA SER A 67 -4.52 -10.66 6.68
C SER A 67 -3.39 -10.46 7.70
N GLY A 68 -2.14 -10.41 7.23
CA GLY A 68 -0.99 -10.10 8.08
C GLY A 68 -1.06 -8.72 8.72
N LEU A 69 -1.49 -7.71 7.95
CA LEU A 69 -1.70 -6.35 8.47
C LEU A 69 -2.78 -6.33 9.57
N LEU A 70 -3.88 -7.08 9.42
CA LEU A 70 -4.88 -7.23 10.48
C LEU A 70 -4.30 -7.88 11.74
N GLN A 71 -3.49 -8.93 11.59
CA GLN A 71 -2.81 -9.57 12.73
C GLN A 71 -1.84 -8.61 13.44
N LYS A 72 -1.24 -7.68 12.69
CA LYS A 72 -0.38 -6.60 13.21
C LYS A 72 -1.15 -5.42 13.80
N GLY A 73 -2.48 -5.52 13.90
CA GLY A 73 -3.32 -4.57 14.62
C GLY A 73 -4.00 -3.51 13.76
N CYS A 74 -3.85 -3.57 12.42
CA CYS A 74 -4.69 -2.76 11.53
C CYS A 74 -6.16 -3.18 11.64
N LYS A 75 -7.05 -2.23 11.37
CA LYS A 75 -8.50 -2.39 11.47
C LYS A 75 -9.16 -1.79 10.24
N PRO A 76 -10.41 -2.15 9.93
CA PRO A 76 -11.19 -1.36 9.00
C PRO A 76 -11.12 0.13 9.38
N SER A 77 -10.91 0.98 8.37
CA SER A 77 -10.66 2.42 8.52
C SER A 77 -9.35 2.84 9.20
N SER A 78 -8.41 1.92 9.48
CA SER A 78 -7.05 2.30 9.87
C SER A 78 -6.26 2.79 8.65
N HIS A 79 -5.40 3.79 8.86
CA HIS A 79 -4.54 4.34 7.82
C HIS A 79 -3.21 3.58 7.78
N ILE A 80 -2.83 3.14 6.59
CA ILE A 80 -1.56 2.47 6.30
C ILE A 80 -0.84 3.29 5.24
N ILE A 81 0.42 3.62 5.47
CA ILE A 81 1.23 4.23 4.42
C ILE A 81 1.82 3.15 3.52
N CYS A 82 1.71 3.35 2.22
CA CYS A 82 2.49 2.61 1.23
C CYS A 82 3.30 3.61 0.38
N PRO A 83 4.58 3.36 0.08
CA PRO A 83 5.37 4.23 -0.78
C PRO A 83 5.04 3.89 -2.22
N ILE A 84 4.90 4.94 -3.00
CA ILE A 84 4.43 4.83 -4.37
C ILE A 84 5.59 4.33 -5.25
N PHE A 85 5.22 3.64 -6.34
CA PHE A 85 6.10 3.21 -7.45
C PHE A 85 6.79 1.84 -7.33
N SER A 86 6.06 0.81 -6.93
CA SER A 86 6.47 -0.58 -7.20
C SER A 86 5.26 -1.48 -7.51
N LEU A 87 5.48 -2.63 -8.15
CA LEU A 87 4.43 -3.64 -8.31
C LEU A 87 3.86 -4.06 -6.94
N GLN A 88 4.72 -4.08 -5.92
CA GLN A 88 4.35 -4.41 -4.55
C GLN A 88 3.49 -3.32 -3.89
N TRP A 89 3.66 -2.06 -4.28
CA TRP A 89 2.76 -0.98 -3.84
C TRP A 89 1.32 -1.26 -4.29
N ILE A 90 1.12 -1.67 -5.56
CA ILE A 90 -0.23 -1.96 -6.07
C ILE A 90 -0.87 -3.11 -5.27
N ILE A 91 -0.10 -4.15 -4.94
CA ILE A 91 -0.60 -5.25 -4.11
C ILE A 91 -0.93 -4.78 -2.69
N SER A 92 -0.11 -3.92 -2.10
CA SER A 92 -0.35 -3.33 -0.79
C SER A 92 -1.60 -2.45 -0.76
N GLU A 93 -1.83 -1.71 -1.83
CA GLU A 93 -3.03 -0.90 -2.03
C GLU A 93 -4.27 -1.80 -2.11
N TYR A 94 -4.23 -2.87 -2.91
CA TYR A 94 -5.32 -3.86 -2.96
C TYR A 94 -5.51 -4.61 -1.64
N ALA A 95 -4.45 -4.85 -0.87
CA ALA A 95 -4.55 -5.42 0.47
C ALA A 95 -5.37 -4.51 1.39
N CYS A 96 -5.17 -3.20 1.30
CA CYS A 96 -5.97 -2.23 2.04
C CYS A 96 -7.45 -2.30 1.63
N TYR A 97 -7.73 -2.27 0.32
CA TYR A 97 -9.11 -2.34 -0.19
C TYR A 97 -9.83 -3.64 0.19
N THR A 98 -9.12 -4.76 0.21
CA THR A 98 -9.66 -6.09 0.55
C THR A 98 -10.21 -6.15 1.98
N TYR A 99 -9.61 -5.39 2.91
CA TYR A 99 -9.99 -5.40 4.33
C TYR A 99 -10.48 -4.03 4.83
N SER A 100 -10.97 -3.18 3.92
CA SER A 100 -11.51 -1.85 4.24
C SER A 100 -10.55 -0.92 4.99
N MET A 101 -9.25 -1.08 4.77
CA MET A 101 -8.21 -0.20 5.30
C MET A 101 -7.96 0.97 4.33
N VAL A 102 -7.33 2.05 4.81
CA VAL A 102 -7.07 3.25 4.02
C VAL A 102 -5.60 3.30 3.62
N ALA A 103 -5.33 3.26 2.31
CA ALA A 103 -3.99 3.45 1.78
C ALA A 103 -3.66 4.95 1.70
N VAL A 104 -2.58 5.38 2.37
CA VAL A 104 -2.05 6.75 2.32
C VAL A 104 -0.76 6.76 1.52
N PRO A 105 -0.75 7.32 0.29
CA PRO A 105 0.43 7.37 -0.55
C PRO A 105 1.46 8.38 0.00
N LEU A 106 2.72 7.96 0.17
CA LEU A 106 3.84 8.85 0.48
C LEU A 106 4.82 9.00 -0.68
N TYR A 107 5.21 10.24 -0.94
CA TYR A 107 6.26 10.62 -1.87
C TYR A 107 7.49 11.08 -1.09
N ASP A 108 8.63 10.44 -1.35
CA ASP A 108 9.94 10.80 -0.79
C ASP A 108 10.41 12.19 -1.24
N THR A 109 9.97 12.66 -2.40
CA THR A 109 10.27 13.98 -2.95
C THR A 109 9.64 15.15 -2.19
N LEU A 110 8.68 14.90 -1.30
CA LEU A 110 8.04 15.95 -0.49
C LEU A 110 8.93 16.44 0.67
N GLY A 111 10.01 15.72 0.96
CA GLY A 111 10.92 16.03 2.05
C GLY A 111 10.47 15.46 3.41
N PRO A 112 11.39 15.41 4.38
CA PRO A 112 11.18 14.73 5.67
C PRO A 112 10.07 15.38 6.52
N GLU A 113 9.96 16.71 6.50
CA GLU A 113 8.93 17.42 7.27
C GLU A 113 7.50 17.10 6.78
N ALA A 114 7.31 16.92 5.47
CA ALA A 114 6.02 16.51 4.92
C ALA A 114 5.66 15.07 5.31
N ILE A 115 6.64 14.16 5.32
CA ILE A 115 6.45 12.77 5.77
C ILE A 115 6.00 12.76 7.23
N VAL A 116 6.70 13.49 8.11
CA VAL A 116 6.33 13.63 9.53
C VAL A 116 4.92 14.17 9.68
N TYR A 117 4.57 15.22 8.95
CA TYR A 117 3.24 15.81 8.98
C TYR A 117 2.17 14.78 8.59
N ILE A 118 2.35 14.07 7.48
CA ILE A 118 1.36 13.09 6.99
C ILE A 118 1.22 11.91 7.96
N VAL A 119 2.33 11.36 8.46
CA VAL A 119 2.35 10.23 9.41
C VAL A 119 1.54 10.58 10.66
N ASN A 120 1.75 11.77 11.21
CA ASN A 120 1.03 12.21 12.41
C ASN A 120 -0.43 12.59 12.11
N GLN A 121 -0.68 13.33 11.02
CA GLN A 121 -2.01 13.83 10.68
C GLN A 121 -3.01 12.71 10.38
N ALA A 122 -2.54 11.61 9.78
CA ALA A 122 -3.35 10.44 9.47
C ALA A 122 -3.17 9.28 10.48
N ASP A 123 -2.48 9.53 11.60
CA ASP A 123 -2.26 8.55 12.68
C ASP A 123 -1.79 7.19 12.17
N ILE A 124 -0.74 7.18 11.35
CA ILE A 124 -0.27 5.96 10.70
C ILE A 124 0.64 5.15 11.63
N ASN A 125 0.20 3.92 11.93
CA ASN A 125 0.96 2.98 12.75
C ASN A 125 1.88 2.04 11.95
N ILE A 126 1.54 1.77 10.68
CA ILE A 126 2.29 0.87 9.80
C ILE A 126 2.65 1.58 8.50
N VAL A 127 3.94 1.55 8.16
CA VAL A 127 4.47 2.06 6.90
C VAL A 127 5.13 0.92 6.13
N ILE A 128 4.71 0.69 4.90
CA ILE A 128 5.43 -0.20 3.98
C ILE A 128 6.50 0.66 3.26
N CYS A 129 7.65 0.09 2.88
CA CYS A 129 8.79 0.73 2.21
C CYS A 129 9.37 -0.19 1.15
N ASP A 130 9.68 0.32 -0.05
CA ASP A 130 10.34 -0.47 -1.09
C ASP A 130 11.82 -0.68 -0.77
N LYS A 131 12.51 0.36 -0.29
CA LYS A 131 13.96 0.33 -0.06
C LYS A 131 14.37 0.65 1.38
N PRO A 132 15.52 0.11 1.85
CA PRO A 132 16.04 0.38 3.20
C PRO A 132 16.32 1.86 3.47
N GLU A 133 16.73 2.66 2.47
CA GLU A 133 17.04 4.08 2.68
C GLU A 133 15.78 4.87 3.10
N LYS A 134 14.60 4.49 2.61
CA LYS A 134 13.34 5.12 3.02
C LYS A 134 12.96 4.74 4.45
N ALA A 135 13.21 3.49 4.85
CA ALA A 135 13.04 3.07 6.23
C ALA A 135 14.00 3.79 7.18
N GLN A 136 15.24 4.05 6.77
CA GLN A 136 16.19 4.83 7.57
C GLN A 136 15.67 6.24 7.86
N ILE A 137 15.12 6.94 6.87
CA ILE A 137 14.53 8.28 7.06
C ILE A 137 13.37 8.25 8.07
N LEU A 138 12.51 7.22 7.99
CA LEU A 138 11.41 7.06 8.95
C LEU A 138 11.92 6.77 10.36
N LEU A 139 12.95 5.92 10.49
CA LEU A 139 13.58 5.63 11.77
C LEU A 139 14.26 6.85 12.38
N GLU A 140 14.96 7.67 11.59
CA GLU A 140 15.57 8.91 12.06
C GLU A 140 14.51 9.86 12.64
N ASN A 141 13.33 9.94 12.01
CA ASN A 141 12.21 10.72 12.54
C ASN A 141 11.67 10.12 13.85
N CYS A 142 11.61 8.80 13.97
CA CYS A 142 11.23 8.13 15.22
C CYS A 142 12.27 8.35 16.34
N GLU A 143 13.57 8.24 16.03
CA GLU A 143 14.69 8.51 16.93
C GLU A 143 14.64 9.95 17.47
N GLN A 144 14.22 10.90 16.64
CA GLN A 144 14.00 12.31 17.02
C GLN A 144 12.65 12.55 17.73
N GLY A 145 11.83 11.52 17.91
CA GLY A 145 10.51 11.62 18.53
C GLY A 145 9.46 12.35 17.69
N LYS A 146 9.70 12.55 16.38
CA LYS A 146 8.81 13.29 15.47
C LYS A 146 7.58 12.50 15.04
N THR A 147 7.66 11.16 15.02
CA THR A 147 6.58 10.26 14.55
C THR A 147 6.23 9.20 15.60
N PRO A 148 5.71 9.59 16.78
CA PRO A 148 5.47 8.67 17.90
C PRO A 148 4.38 7.61 17.62
N CYS A 149 3.50 7.86 16.65
CA CYS A 149 2.43 6.92 16.26
C CYS A 149 2.94 5.73 15.43
N LEU A 150 4.08 5.86 14.74
CA LEU A 150 4.66 4.81 13.89
C LEU A 150 5.20 3.66 14.75
N LYS A 151 4.73 2.44 14.51
CA LYS A 151 5.10 1.23 15.26
C LYS A 151 5.74 0.15 14.42
N ILE A 152 5.40 0.06 13.14
CA ILE A 152 5.86 -1.02 12.26
C ILE A 152 6.31 -0.43 10.92
N ILE A 153 7.48 -0.86 10.46
CA ILE A 153 7.98 -0.62 9.11
C ILE A 153 8.10 -1.96 8.40
N VAL A 154 7.41 -2.12 7.26
CA VAL A 154 7.47 -3.31 6.42
C VAL A 154 8.33 -3.02 5.19
N LEU A 155 9.41 -3.75 4.98
CA LEU A 155 10.35 -3.56 3.88
C LEU A 155 10.17 -4.61 2.79
N MET A 156 10.11 -4.16 1.53
CA MET A 156 9.99 -5.03 0.36
C MET A 156 11.34 -5.62 -0.07
N ASP A 157 12.39 -4.80 -0.05
CA ASP A 157 13.76 -5.23 -0.31
C ASP A 157 14.42 -5.83 0.94
N LEU A 158 15.51 -6.56 0.72
CA LEU A 158 16.33 -7.10 1.80
C LEU A 158 16.95 -5.96 2.62
N PHE A 159 17.01 -6.16 3.93
CA PHE A 159 17.65 -5.26 4.87
C PHE A 159 18.54 -6.04 5.84
N ASP A 160 19.50 -5.34 6.44
CA ASP A 160 20.42 -5.94 7.39
C ASP A 160 19.86 -6.01 8.80
N LYS A 161 20.54 -6.79 9.63
CA LYS A 161 20.19 -6.92 11.06
C LYS A 161 20.36 -5.59 11.80
N GLU A 162 21.28 -4.74 11.37
CA GLU A 162 21.54 -3.46 12.01
C GLU A 162 20.31 -2.54 11.96
N LEU A 163 19.65 -2.46 10.81
CA LEU A 163 18.41 -1.69 10.65
C LEU A 163 17.32 -2.21 11.59
N LYS A 164 17.14 -3.55 11.67
CA LYS A 164 16.17 -4.19 12.57
C LYS A 164 16.47 -3.88 14.04
N ASP A 165 17.74 -3.96 14.45
CA ASP A 165 18.18 -3.67 15.81
C ASP A 165 18.01 -2.18 16.16
N ARG A 166 18.22 -1.26 15.19
CA ARG A 166 17.93 0.17 15.36
C ARG A 166 16.45 0.44 15.60
N GLY A 167 15.57 -0.16 14.80
CA GLY A 167 14.11 -0.04 14.99
C GLY A 167 13.69 -0.49 16.39
N ALA A 168 14.18 -1.64 16.84
CA ALA A 168 13.86 -2.18 18.16
C ALA A 168 14.23 -1.23 19.32
N LYS A 169 15.35 -0.49 19.21
CA LYS A 169 15.77 0.48 20.23
C LYS A 169 14.80 1.64 20.42
N VAL A 170 14.06 2.00 19.37
CA VAL A 170 13.05 3.08 19.39
C VAL A 170 11.61 2.57 19.43
N GLY A 171 11.42 1.26 19.65
CA GLY A 171 10.10 0.64 19.74
C GLY A 171 9.37 0.53 18.39
N VAL A 172 10.12 0.47 17.28
CA VAL A 172 9.60 0.25 15.93
C VAL A 172 9.99 -1.15 15.44
N GLU A 173 9.02 -1.99 15.12
CA GLU A 173 9.25 -3.31 14.53
C GLU A 173 9.57 -3.18 13.04
N ILE A 174 10.64 -3.82 12.57
CA ILE A 174 10.97 -3.88 11.14
C ILE A 174 10.84 -5.30 10.63
N LEU A 175 10.01 -5.47 9.60
CA LEU A 175 9.62 -6.76 9.03
C LEU A 175 9.87 -6.77 7.52
N ALA A 176 10.25 -7.92 6.98
CA ALA A 176 10.19 -8.13 5.55
C ALA A 176 8.72 -8.28 5.10
N LEU A 177 8.40 -7.87 3.88
CA LEU A 177 7.06 -8.03 3.31
C LEU A 177 6.59 -9.49 3.36
N GLN A 178 7.50 -10.43 3.14
CA GLN A 178 7.25 -11.87 3.18
C GLN A 178 7.03 -12.42 4.60
N GLU A 179 7.37 -11.66 5.65
CA GLU A 179 7.00 -12.02 7.03
C GLU A 179 5.55 -11.59 7.35
N VAL A 180 4.96 -10.72 6.53
CA VAL A 180 3.58 -10.21 6.68
C VAL A 180 2.62 -10.89 5.72
N GLU A 181 3.07 -11.27 4.51
CA GLU A 181 2.34 -12.17 3.59
C GLU A 181 2.30 -13.62 4.13
#